data_AF-A0A1T5CU35-F1
#
_entry.id   AF-A0A1T5CU35-F1
#
_cell.length_a   1.000
_cell.length_b   1.000
_cell.length_c   1.000
_cell.angle_alpha   90.00
_cell.angle_beta   90.00
_cell.angle_gamma   90.00
#
_symmetry.space_group_name_H-M   'P 1'
#
loop_
_entity.id
_entity.type
_entity.pdbx_description
1 polymer ?
#
loop_
_entity_poly.entity_id
_entity_poly.type
_entity_poly.pdbx_seq_one_letter_code
_entity_poly.pdbx_strand_id
1 'polypeptide(L)'
;MLISQFPENYPVTPKSFPIRNRTMALISDATIIEEASEKNGTKHQGWEALRLERQLLTMENVLNQKVAWAEEMLIYGAQVLTNDNFEFLIESIPFLTTKKEYVF
;
A
#
# COMPACT_ATOMS: atom_id res chain seq x y z
N MET A 1 -3.15 15.52 -9.29
CA MET A 1 -4.11 14.63 -9.99
C MET A 1 -5.14 14.14 -8.98
N LEU A 2 -6.41 14.02 -9.36
CA LEU A 2 -7.48 13.46 -8.53
C LEU A 2 -8.16 12.32 -9.31
N ILE A 3 -8.43 11.20 -8.64
CA ILE A 3 -9.04 10.00 -9.23
C ILE A 3 -10.18 9.55 -8.32
N SER A 4 -11.32 9.20 -8.93
CA SER A 4 -12.46 8.59 -8.25
C SER A 4 -12.96 7.41 -9.07
N GLN A 5 -13.27 6.32 -8.38
CA GLN A 5 -13.95 5.13 -8.90
C GLN A 5 -15.48 5.21 -8.72
N PHE A 6 -15.97 6.25 -8.03
CA PHE A 6 -17.38 6.45 -7.78
C PHE A 6 -18.01 7.31 -8.88
N PRO A 7 -19.26 7.01 -9.29
CA PRO A 7 -20.03 7.87 -10.18
C PRO A 7 -20.22 9.28 -9.62
N GLU A 8 -20.58 10.21 -10.50
CA GLU A 8 -20.99 11.54 -10.08
C GLU A 8 -22.16 11.47 -9.09
N ASN A 9 -22.15 12.34 -8.08
CA ASN A 9 -23.15 12.40 -7.01
C ASN A 9 -23.24 11.15 -6.12
N TYR A 10 -22.28 10.23 -6.17
CA TYR A 10 -22.25 9.10 -5.25
C TYR A 10 -22.04 9.58 -3.79
N PRO A 11 -22.87 9.14 -2.82
CA PRO A 11 -22.76 9.60 -1.43
C PRO A 11 -21.48 9.07 -0.75
N VAL A 12 -20.83 9.93 0.03
CA VAL A 12 -19.70 9.50 0.88
C VAL A 12 -20.26 8.76 2.09
N THR A 13 -19.90 7.48 2.22
CA THR A 13 -20.28 6.63 3.36
C THR A 13 -19.03 6.02 3.99
N PRO A 14 -19.10 5.44 5.20
CA PRO A 14 -17.96 4.72 5.79
C PRO A 14 -17.40 3.61 4.89
N LYS A 15 -18.24 3.00 4.03
CA LYS A 15 -17.81 1.99 3.05
C LYS A 15 -17.00 2.56 1.91
N SER A 16 -17.14 3.86 1.61
CA SER A 16 -16.41 4.51 0.53
C SER A 16 -14.89 4.53 0.78
N PHE A 17 -14.45 4.55 2.05
CA PHE A 17 -13.03 4.61 2.39
C PHE A 17 -12.28 3.31 2.05
N PRO A 18 -12.70 2.11 2.50
CA PRO A 18 -12.06 0.86 2.06
C PRO A 18 -12.06 0.66 0.54
N ILE A 19 -13.16 1.03 -0.15
CA ILE A 19 -13.24 0.91 -1.61
C ILE A 19 -12.22 1.83 -2.28
N ARG A 20 -12.00 3.04 -1.76
CA ARG A 20 -10.96 3.96 -2.27
C ARG A 20 -9.57 3.46 -1.97
N ASN A 21 -9.33 2.89 -0.79
CA ASN A 21 -8.04 2.30 -0.45
C ASN A 21 -7.67 1.15 -1.41
N ARG A 22 -8.65 0.31 -1.80
CA ARG A 22 -8.46 -0.70 -2.85
C ARG A 22 -8.08 -0.08 -4.19
N THR A 23 -8.74 1.01 -4.59
CA THR A 23 -8.36 1.75 -5.82
C THR A 23 -6.93 2.26 -5.73
N MET A 24 -6.51 2.82 -4.59
CA MET A 24 -5.14 3.28 -4.38
C MET A 24 -4.13 2.15 -4.49
N ALA A 25 -4.38 1.00 -3.87
CA ALA A 25 -3.50 -0.17 -4.00
C ALA A 25 -3.42 -0.68 -5.44
N LEU A 26 -4.53 -0.64 -6.19
CA LEU A 26 -4.59 -1.12 -7.58
C LEU A 26 -3.75 -0.27 -8.54
N ILE A 27 -3.82 1.06 -8.41
CA ILE A 27 -3.16 2.01 -9.32
C ILE A 27 -1.72 2.33 -8.91
N SER A 28 -1.23 1.74 -7.82
CA SER A 28 0.15 1.88 -7.37
C SER A 28 0.96 0.62 -7.68
N ASP A 29 2.25 0.81 -7.99
CA ASP A 29 3.23 -0.27 -8.13
C ASP A 29 3.63 -0.84 -6.75
N ALA A 30 3.73 0.03 -5.75
CA ALA A 30 4.02 -0.32 -4.37
C ALA A 30 3.23 0.55 -3.38
N THR A 31 3.08 0.10 -2.14
CA THR A 31 2.50 0.86 -1.02
C THR A 31 3.50 0.93 0.12
N ILE A 32 3.67 2.13 0.70
CA ILE A 32 4.52 2.34 1.89
C ILE A 32 3.62 2.73 3.06
N ILE A 33 3.75 2.04 4.19
CA ILE A 33 3.10 2.36 5.46
C ILE A 33 4.11 3.08 6.34
N GLU A 34 3.87 4.37 6.58
CA GLU A 34 4.72 5.23 7.42
C GLU A 34 4.16 5.43 8.84
N GLU A 35 2.84 5.30 9.00
CA GLU A 35 2.15 5.39 10.29
C GLU A 35 1.16 4.23 10.50
N ALA A 36 1.14 3.70 11.72
CA ALA A 36 0.20 2.66 12.12
C ALA A 36 -0.40 2.94 13.50
N SER A 37 -1.69 2.63 13.62
CA SER A 37 -2.34 2.41 14.90
C SER A 37 -3.37 1.29 14.74
N GLU A 38 -3.77 0.64 15.84
CA GLU A 38 -4.74 -0.48 15.80
C GLU A 38 -6.09 -0.10 15.14
N LYS A 39 -6.46 1.18 15.24
CA LYS A 39 -7.71 1.72 14.70
C LYS A 39 -7.54 2.40 13.33
N ASN A 40 -6.33 2.48 12.77
CA ASN A 40 -6.09 3.20 11.52
C ASN A 40 -6.72 2.48 10.31
N GLY A 41 -7.27 3.26 9.37
CA GLY A 41 -7.76 2.78 8.08
C GLY A 41 -6.65 2.31 7.13
N THR A 42 -5.39 2.68 7.38
CA THR A 42 -4.22 2.27 6.57
C THR A 42 -4.08 0.75 6.45
N LYS A 43 -4.49 -0.01 7.48
CA LYS A 43 -4.46 -1.48 7.46
C LYS A 43 -5.23 -2.08 6.28
N HIS A 44 -6.35 -1.45 5.89
CA HIS A 44 -7.15 -1.95 4.77
C HIS A 44 -6.39 -1.80 3.44
N GLN A 45 -5.60 -0.73 3.29
CA GLN A 45 -4.80 -0.55 2.08
C GLN A 45 -3.64 -1.53 2.01
N GLY A 46 -2.95 -1.77 3.14
CA GLY A 46 -1.88 -2.77 3.20
C GLY A 46 -2.37 -4.17 2.82
N TRP A 47 -3.52 -4.59 3.35
CA TRP A 47 -4.11 -5.88 2.98
C TRP A 47 -4.51 -5.95 1.50
N GLU A 48 -5.06 -4.87 0.93
CA GLU A 48 -5.35 -4.82 -0.49
C GLU A 48 -4.09 -4.88 -1.36
N ALA A 49 -2.98 -4.27 -0.92
CA ALA A 49 -1.69 -4.36 -1.60
C ALA A 49 -1.19 -5.81 -1.65
N LEU A 50 -1.15 -6.49 -0.50
CA LEU A 50 -0.77 -7.91 -0.42
C LEU A 50 -1.69 -8.80 -1.26
N ARG A 51 -3.01 -8.59 -1.19
CA ARG A 51 -4.01 -9.33 -1.97
C ARG A 51 -3.83 -9.16 -3.49
N LEU A 52 -3.28 -8.02 -3.92
CA LEU A 52 -3.00 -7.70 -5.32
C LEU A 52 -1.56 -8.04 -5.73
N GLU A 53 -0.80 -8.73 -4.86
CA GLU A 53 0.61 -9.04 -5.07
C GLU A 53 1.45 -7.80 -5.39
N ARG A 54 1.09 -6.67 -4.77
CA ARG A 54 1.87 -5.43 -4.81
C ARG A 54 2.91 -5.44 -3.71
N GLN A 55 4.05 -4.81 -3.99
CA GLN A 55 5.08 -4.64 -2.98
C GLN A 55 4.54 -3.75 -1.85
N LEU A 56 4.54 -4.28 -0.62
CA LEU A 56 4.15 -3.57 0.57
C LEU A 56 5.37 -3.34 1.45
N LEU A 57 5.68 -2.08 1.71
CA LEU A 57 6.79 -1.66 2.55
C LEU A 57 6.24 -1.08 3.85
N THR A 58 6.77 -1.51 4.98
CA THR A 58 6.39 -1.01 6.31
C THR A 58 7.62 -0.40 6.96
N MET A 59 7.56 0.88 7.34
CA MET A 59 8.69 1.53 7.99
C MET A 59 9.00 0.91 9.37
N GLU A 60 10.27 0.90 9.78
CA GLU A 60 10.69 0.32 11.06
C GLU A 60 9.99 0.93 12.29
N ASN A 61 9.70 2.23 12.26
CA ASN A 61 8.99 2.95 13.32
C ASN A 61 7.56 2.42 13.54
N VAL A 62 6.91 1.90 12.50
CA VAL A 62 5.58 1.27 12.57
C VAL A 62 5.67 -0.04 13.33
N LEU A 63 6.69 -0.85 13.07
CA LEU A 63 6.89 -2.14 13.74
C LEU A 63 7.27 -1.96 15.21
N ASN A 64 8.01 -0.90 15.53
CA ASN A 64 8.36 -0.57 16.91
C ASN A 64 7.13 -0.25 17.78
N GLN A 65 6.00 0.13 17.17
CA GLN A 65 4.73 0.34 17.87
C GLN A 65 3.99 -0.95 18.19
N LYS A 66 4.49 -2.12 17.73
CA LYS A 66 3.92 -3.46 18.00
C LYS A 66 2.45 -3.57 17.63
N VAL A 67 2.11 -3.01 16.46
CA VAL A 67 0.76 -3.04 15.92
C VAL A 67 0.53 -4.41 15.28
N ALA A 68 -0.43 -5.18 15.80
CA ALA A 68 -0.56 -6.61 15.51
C ALA A 68 -0.75 -6.90 14.01
N TRP A 69 -1.56 -6.07 13.34
CA TRP A 69 -1.80 -6.24 11.90
C TRP A 69 -0.56 -5.92 11.05
N ALA A 70 0.34 -5.06 11.52
CA ALA A 70 1.57 -4.72 10.78
C ALA A 70 2.58 -5.87 10.86
N GLU A 71 2.70 -6.49 12.03
CA GLU A 71 3.49 -7.72 12.21
C GLU A 71 2.93 -8.87 11.37
N GLU A 72 1.61 -9.02 11.34
CA GLU A 72 0.94 -10.02 10.50
C GLU A 72 1.27 -9.82 9.02
N MET A 73 1.22 -8.58 8.52
CA MET A 73 1.56 -8.29 7.12
C MET A 73 2.98 -8.71 6.73
N LEU A 74 3.95 -8.66 7.66
CA LEU A 74 5.31 -9.16 7.39
C LEU A 74 5.31 -10.67 7.11
N ILE A 75 4.50 -11.43 7.84
CA ILE A 75 4.33 -12.88 7.64
C ILE A 75 3.75 -13.16 6.25
N TYR A 76 2.88 -12.28 5.75
CA TYR A 76 2.27 -12.38 4.42
C TYR A 76 3.08 -11.73 3.30
N GLY A 77 4.32 -11.28 3.57
CA GLY A 77 5.26 -10.83 2.53
C GLY A 77 5.49 -9.32 2.45
N ALA A 78 4.99 -8.54 3.40
CA ALA A 78 5.44 -7.16 3.54
C ALA A 78 6.93 -7.10 3.93
N GLN A 79 7.64 -6.07 3.46
CA GLN A 79 9.05 -5.87 3.72
C GLN A 79 9.26 -4.69 4.66
N VAL A 80 10.27 -4.79 5.53
CA VAL A 80 10.64 -3.69 6.41
C VAL A 80 11.47 -2.67 5.64
N LEU A 81 11.05 -1.41 5.68
CA LEU A 81 11.78 -0.29 5.10
C LEU A 81 12.61 0.40 6.19
N THR A 82 13.92 0.45 5.99
CA THR A 82 14.90 1.07 6.89
C THR A 82 15.80 2.03 6.11
N ASN A 83 16.55 2.87 6.82
CA ASN A 83 17.54 3.75 6.18
C ASN A 83 18.67 2.97 5.47
N ASP A 84 18.90 1.71 5.81
CA ASP A 84 19.95 0.89 5.21
C ASP A 84 19.53 0.22 3.91
N ASN A 85 18.22 0.03 3.69
CA ASN A 85 17.70 -0.75 2.55
C ASN A 85 16.80 0.03 1.60
N PHE A 86 16.45 1.29 1.91
CA PHE A 86 15.45 2.03 1.13
C PHE A 86 15.84 2.20 -0.34
N GLU A 87 17.10 2.50 -0.66
CA GLU A 87 17.53 2.67 -2.05
C GLU A 87 17.26 1.39 -2.86
N PHE A 88 17.76 0.25 -2.37
CA PHE A 88 17.55 -1.04 -3.01
C PHE A 88 16.07 -1.43 -3.14
N LEU A 89 15.28 -1.22 -2.08
CA LEU A 89 13.85 -1.58 -2.10
C LEU A 89 13.04 -0.70 -3.05
N ILE A 90 13.36 0.59 -3.15
CA ILE A 90 12.68 1.52 -4.06
C ILE A 90 13.09 1.24 -5.52
N GLU A 91 14.38 1.00 -5.78
CA GLU A 91 14.87 0.69 -7.13
C GLU A 91 14.37 -0.68 -7.65
N SER A 92 14.07 -1.62 -6.75
CA SER A 92 13.55 -2.94 -7.12
C SER A 92 12.02 -3.00 -7.30
N ILE A 93 11.30 -1.88 -7.14
CA ILE A 93 9.85 -1.84 -7.33
C ILE A 93 9.50 -2.23 -8.78
N PRO A 94 8.68 -3.27 -9.00
CA PRO A 94 8.29 -3.66 -10.34
C PRO A 94 7.33 -2.64 -10.97
N PHE A 95 7.50 -2.34 -12.26
CA PHE A 95 6.60 -1.48 -13.03
C PHE A 95 5.33 -2.23 -13.43
N LEU A 96 4.34 -2.30 -12.53
CA LEU A 96 3.10 -3.06 -12.73
C LEU A 96 1.95 -2.21 -13.31
N THR A 97 2.07 -0.89 -13.26
CA THR A 97 1.06 0.08 -13.71
C THR A 97 1.52 0.88 -14.94
N THR A 98 2.82 0.82 -15.27
CA THR A 98 3.36 1.43 -16.49
C THR A 98 3.61 0.38 -17.57
N LYS A 99 2.69 0.30 -18.56
CA LYS A 99 2.97 -0.30 -19.87
C LYS A 99 3.75 0.71 -20.72
N LYS A 100 5.07 0.77 -20.57
CA LYS A 100 5.94 1.13 -21.70
C LYS A 100 6.91 -0.02 -21.89
N GLU A 101 6.52 -0.96 -22.74
CA GLU A 101 7.53 -1.72 -23.49
C GLU A 101 8.30 -0.67 -24.29
N TYR A 102 9.53 -0.38 -23.88
CA TYR A 102 10.47 0.28 -24.78
C TYR A 102 10.77 -0.74 -25.88
N VAL A 103 10.00 -0.65 -26.96
CA VAL A 103 10.32 -1.35 -28.20
C VAL A 103 11.56 -0.65 -28.76
N PHE A 104 12.72 -1.28 -28.57
CA PHE A 104 13.96 -0.91 -29.26
C PHE A 104 13.88 -1.28 -30.73
#